data_AF-A0A2A4ULB0-F1
#
_entry.id   AF-A0A2A4ULB0-F1
#
_cell.length_a   1.000
_cell.length_b   1.000
_cell.length_c   1.000
_cell.angle_alpha   90.00
_cell.angle_beta   90.00
_cell.angle_gamma   90.00
#
_symmetry.space_group_name_H-M   'P 1'
#
loop_
_entity.id
_entity.type
_entity.pdbx_description
1 polymer ?
#
loop_
_entity_poly.entity_id
_entity_poly.type
_entity_poly.pdbx_seq_one_letter_code
_entity_poly.pdbx_strand_id
1 'polypeptide(L)'
;MTKTIVDNLFICNPDCSIFDLTFLDWGAVLSFLISIYVLTTVLRRWAFEWNNYPETSFKWHIPRFIFIAFIFAMVTLPLIWRVFGYLGAQIYGQFIYPEAVFIVYIAWLSSTEKRGFSLKKGGNKAR
;
A
#
# COMPACT_ATOMS: atom_id res chain seq x y z
N MET A 1 -22.71 26.66 14.72
CA MET A 1 -21.96 27.02 13.50
C MET A 1 -20.51 26.60 13.72
N THR A 2 -20.23 25.30 13.54
CA THR A 2 -18.98 24.62 13.91
C THR A 2 -18.28 24.18 12.63
N LYS A 3 -17.55 25.09 11.99
CA LYS A 3 -16.89 24.83 10.69
C LYS A 3 -15.70 25.77 10.51
N THR A 4 -14.64 25.57 11.29
CA THR A 4 -13.35 26.30 11.12
C THR A 4 -12.12 25.58 11.68
N ILE A 5 -12.26 24.57 12.55
CA ILE A 5 -11.09 23.95 13.20
C ILE A 5 -10.31 23.00 12.26
N VAL A 6 -10.96 22.44 11.24
CA VAL A 6 -10.33 21.45 10.34
C VAL A 6 -9.67 22.09 9.11
N ASP A 7 -10.01 23.34 8.78
CA ASP A 7 -9.59 23.97 7.51
C ASP A 7 -8.19 24.60 7.56
N ASN A 8 -7.52 24.61 8.71
CA ASN A 8 -6.26 25.36 8.92
C ASN A 8 -5.06 24.51 9.38
N LEU A 9 -5.18 23.19 9.53
CA LEU A 9 -4.08 22.38 10.08
C LEU A 9 -2.90 22.16 9.10
N PHE A 10 -3.06 22.46 7.81
CA PHE A 10 -2.05 22.15 6.79
C PHE A 10 -1.81 23.27 5.77
N ILE A 11 -2.26 24.51 6.02
CA ILE A 11 -1.89 25.66 5.19
C ILE A 11 -0.49 26.11 5.61
N CYS A 12 0.54 25.46 5.05
CA CYS A 12 1.89 26.01 5.05
C CYS A 12 1.91 27.21 4.09
N ASN A 13 1.98 28.41 4.67
CA ASN A 13 2.43 29.60 3.97
C ASN A 13 3.86 29.32 3.44
N PRO A 14 4.28 29.80 2.25
CA PRO A 14 5.51 29.36 1.57
C PRO A 14 6.83 29.64 2.33
N ASP A 15 6.78 30.33 3.47
CA ASP A 15 7.91 30.68 4.32
C ASP A 15 7.99 29.84 5.63
N CYS A 16 7.21 28.76 5.76
CA CYS A 16 7.20 27.94 6.97
C CYS A 16 8.51 27.15 7.13
N SER A 17 9.33 27.56 8.10
CA SER A 17 10.53 26.85 8.55
C SER A 17 10.13 25.63 9.39
N ILE A 18 10.87 24.51 9.29
CA ILE A 18 10.64 23.29 10.09
C ILE A 18 10.68 23.59 11.60
N PHE A 19 11.32 24.69 11.99
CA PHE A 19 11.43 25.16 13.37
C PHE A 19 10.18 25.87 13.91
N ASP A 20 9.25 26.30 13.05
CA ASP A 20 7.99 26.95 13.45
C ASP A 20 6.82 25.96 13.57
N LEU A 21 7.04 24.66 13.31
CA LEU A 21 6.02 23.64 13.52
C LEU A 21 5.65 23.58 15.00
N THR A 22 4.36 23.78 15.29
CA THR A 22 3.87 23.71 16.65
C THR A 22 3.96 22.27 17.18
N PHE A 23 4.02 22.12 18.51
CA PHE A 23 4.00 20.80 19.16
C PHE A 23 2.80 19.93 18.70
N LEU A 24 1.70 20.58 18.32
CA LEU A 24 0.52 19.93 17.77
C LEU A 24 0.77 19.27 16.40
N ASP A 25 1.54 19.93 15.52
CA ASP A 25 1.89 19.40 14.19
C ASP A 25 2.80 18.18 14.30
N TRP A 26 3.78 18.23 15.22
CA TRP A 26 4.61 17.07 15.53
C TRP A 26 3.80 15.92 16.14
N GLY A 27 2.82 16.24 16.99
CA GLY A 27 1.85 15.26 17.51
C GLY A 27 1.04 14.60 16.38
N ALA A 28 0.59 15.37 15.39
CA ALA A 28 -0.12 14.85 14.23
C ALA A 28 0.77 13.94 13.37
N VAL A 29 2.02 14.32 13.12
CA VAL A 29 2.99 13.49 12.40
C VAL A 29 3.26 12.18 13.13
N LEU A 30 3.50 12.21 14.45
CA LEU A 30 3.71 11.01 15.25
C LEU A 30 2.47 10.11 15.26
N SER A 31 1.27 10.68 15.40
CA SER A 31 0.01 9.93 15.36
C SER A 31 -0.18 9.24 14.00
N PHE A 32 0.15 9.92 12.91
CA PHE A 32 0.10 9.35 11.56
C PHE A 32 1.10 8.19 11.40
N LEU A 33 2.34 8.35 11.87
CA LEU A 33 3.35 7.29 11.83
C LEU A 33 2.94 6.06 12.67
N ILE A 34 2.39 6.28 13.86
CA ILE A 34 1.87 5.19 14.71
C ILE A 34 0.70 4.49 14.01
N SER A 35 -0.21 5.24 13.39
CA SER A 35 -1.35 4.68 12.67
C SER A 35 -0.89 3.80 11.51
N ILE A 36 0.10 4.25 10.73
CA ILE A 36 0.72 3.45 9.66
C ILE A 36 1.35 2.19 10.23
N TYR A 37 2.09 2.30 11.33
CA TYR A 37 2.77 1.17 11.96
C TYR A 37 1.78 0.10 12.42
N VAL A 38 0.69 0.50 13.10
CA VAL A 38 -0.36 -0.40 13.54
C VAL A 38 -1.06 -1.04 12.34
N LEU A 39 -1.44 -0.25 11.33
CA LEU A 39 -2.10 -0.75 10.12
C LEU A 39 -1.23 -1.76 9.39
N THR A 40 0.07 -1.48 9.25
CA THR A 40 1.04 -2.39 8.62
C THR A 40 1.18 -3.68 9.41
N THR A 41 1.17 -3.61 10.74
CA THR A 41 1.28 -4.79 11.60
C THR A 41 0.04 -5.68 11.51
N VAL A 42 -1.15 -5.07 11.49
CA VAL A 42 -2.43 -5.79 11.32
C VAL A 42 -2.49 -6.44 9.93
N LEU A 43 -2.19 -5.68 8.87
CA LEU A 43 -2.15 -6.20 7.50
C LEU A 43 -1.13 -7.33 7.35
N ARG A 44 0.05 -7.20 7.97
CA ARG A 44 1.07 -8.25 7.95
C ARG A 44 0.57 -9.52 8.64
N ARG A 45 0.02 -9.40 9.84
CA ARG A 45 -0.53 -10.58 10.55
C ARG A 45 -1.60 -11.25 9.69
N TRP A 46 -2.56 -10.48 9.21
CA TRP A 46 -3.63 -10.95 8.33
C TRP A 46 -3.12 -11.63 7.05
N ALA A 47 -2.11 -11.07 6.39
CA ALA A 47 -1.51 -11.61 5.17
C ALA A 47 -0.82 -12.97 5.37
N PHE A 48 -0.25 -13.22 6.54
CA PHE A 48 0.51 -14.44 6.83
C PHE A 48 -0.23 -15.44 7.73
N GLU A 49 -1.32 -15.03 8.38
CA GLU A 49 -2.15 -15.90 9.22
C GLU A 49 -2.93 -16.94 8.38
N TRP A 50 -3.25 -16.62 7.13
CA TRP A 50 -3.90 -17.55 6.20
C TRP A 50 -2.99 -18.57 5.51
N ASN A 51 -1.86 -18.92 6.13
CA ASN A 51 -0.94 -19.92 5.61
C ASN A 51 -1.51 -21.37 5.62
N ASN A 52 -2.70 -21.56 6.17
CA ASN A 52 -3.41 -22.85 6.17
C ASN A 52 -4.15 -23.18 4.86
N TYR A 53 -4.20 -22.25 3.90
CA TYR A 53 -4.81 -22.50 2.59
C TYR A 53 -3.76 -22.95 1.56
N PRO A 54 -4.12 -23.88 0.64
CA PRO A 54 -3.22 -24.28 -0.43
C PRO A 54 -2.92 -23.10 -1.36
N GLU A 55 -1.71 -23.08 -1.91
CA GLU A 55 -1.17 -22.02 -2.79
C GLU A 55 -1.98 -21.81 -4.08
N THR A 56 -2.94 -22.68 -4.37
CA THR A 56 -3.88 -22.58 -5.49
C THR A 56 -5.15 -21.80 -5.15
N SER A 57 -5.39 -21.47 -3.88
CA SER A 57 -6.59 -20.77 -3.44
C SER A 57 -6.44 -19.25 -3.52
N PHE A 58 -7.43 -18.58 -4.10
CA PHE A 58 -7.54 -17.11 -4.05
C PHE A 58 -7.46 -16.55 -2.63
N LYS A 59 -7.96 -17.29 -1.63
CA LYS A 59 -7.92 -16.89 -0.21
C LYS A 59 -6.50 -16.78 0.36
N TRP A 60 -5.52 -17.44 -0.25
CA TRP A 60 -4.12 -17.32 0.12
C TRP A 60 -3.44 -16.12 -0.56
N HIS A 61 -3.79 -15.83 -1.83
CA HIS A 61 -3.16 -14.76 -2.62
C HIS A 61 -3.66 -13.36 -2.30
N ILE A 62 -4.98 -13.20 -2.13
CA ILE A 62 -5.62 -11.89 -1.89
C ILE A 62 -4.95 -11.10 -0.74
N PRO A 63 -4.81 -11.66 0.48
CA PRO A 63 -4.35 -10.86 1.61
C PRO A 63 -2.85 -10.51 1.51
N ARG A 64 -2.02 -11.39 0.93
CA ARG A 64 -0.60 -11.12 0.64
C ARG A 64 -0.42 -10.06 -0.44
N PHE A 65 -1.24 -10.13 -1.48
CA PHE A 65 -1.22 -9.17 -2.55
C PHE A 65 -1.61 -7.78 -2.06
N ILE A 66 -2.67 -7.67 -1.26
CA ILE A 66 -3.09 -6.40 -0.63
C ILE A 66 -1.97 -5.83 0.24
N PHE A 67 -1.29 -6.66 1.02
CA PHE A 67 -0.15 -6.21 1.83
C PHE A 67 0.99 -5.65 0.98
N ILE A 68 1.39 -6.36 -0.09
CA ILE A 68 2.48 -5.91 -0.97
C ILE A 68 2.08 -4.66 -1.75
N ALA A 69 0.84 -4.59 -2.24
CA ALA A 69 0.30 -3.41 -2.86
C ALA A 69 0.42 -2.23 -1.88
N PHE A 70 -0.12 -2.35 -0.68
CA PHE A 70 -0.06 -1.30 0.34
C PHE A 70 1.36 -0.77 0.58
N ILE A 71 2.34 -1.65 0.78
CA ILE A 71 3.74 -1.25 0.93
C ILE A 71 4.26 -0.52 -0.31
N PHE A 72 3.93 -1.02 -1.50
CA PHE A 72 4.30 -0.37 -2.75
C PHE A 72 3.70 1.04 -2.88
N ALA A 73 2.42 1.22 -2.51
CA ALA A 73 1.77 2.54 -2.48
C ALA A 73 2.52 3.52 -1.57
N MET A 74 2.85 3.07 -0.36
CA MET A 74 3.52 3.90 0.64
C MET A 74 4.90 4.36 0.19
N VAL A 75 5.58 3.57 -0.64
CA VAL A 75 6.89 3.92 -1.22
C VAL A 75 6.75 4.78 -2.48
N THR A 76 5.78 4.50 -3.35
CA THR A 76 5.64 5.22 -4.62
C THR A 76 4.99 6.59 -4.47
N LEU A 77 4.04 6.77 -3.56
CA LEU A 77 3.36 8.05 -3.32
C LEU A 77 4.33 9.21 -3.00
N PRO A 78 5.30 9.10 -2.07
CA PRO A 78 6.24 10.19 -1.80
C PRO A 78 7.19 10.43 -2.98
N LEU A 79 7.56 9.40 -3.74
CA LEU A 79 8.37 9.55 -4.95
C LEU A 79 7.60 10.34 -6.03
N ILE A 80 6.32 10.02 -6.23
CA ILE A 80 5.48 10.66 -7.23
C ILE A 80 5.16 12.09 -6.84
N TRP A 81 4.89 12.33 -5.55
CA TRP A 81 4.76 13.70 -5.03
C TRP A 81 6.02 14.51 -5.31
N ARG A 82 7.21 13.92 -5.11
CA ARG A 82 8.48 14.62 -5.35
C ARG A 82 8.70 14.99 -6.81
N VAL A 83 8.24 14.16 -7.75
CA VAL A 83 8.47 14.36 -9.19
C VAL A 83 7.37 15.20 -9.84
N PHE A 84 6.10 14.95 -9.49
CA PHE A 84 4.93 15.55 -10.14
C PHE A 84 4.15 16.52 -9.24
N GLY A 85 4.58 16.72 -8.00
CA GLY A 85 3.91 17.57 -7.03
C GLY A 85 2.60 16.99 -6.49
N TYR A 86 1.84 17.83 -5.78
CA TYR A 86 0.58 17.46 -5.12
C TYR A 86 -0.47 16.89 -6.09
N LEU A 87 -0.69 17.59 -7.21
CA LEU A 87 -1.70 17.19 -8.21
C LEU A 87 -1.37 15.83 -8.85
N GLY A 88 -0.10 15.57 -9.12
CA GLY A 88 0.34 14.28 -9.66
C GLY A 88 0.16 13.13 -8.67
N ALA A 89 0.47 13.35 -7.39
CA ALA A 89 0.24 12.36 -6.33
C ALA A 89 -1.25 12.06 -6.14
N GLN A 90 -2.11 13.07 -6.24
CA GLN A 90 -3.57 12.91 -6.11
C GLN A 90 -4.15 12.08 -7.27
N ILE A 91 -3.81 12.41 -8.52
CA ILE A 91 -4.28 11.67 -9.70
C ILE A 91 -3.75 10.23 -9.68
N TYR A 92 -2.48 10.06 -9.28
CA TYR A 92 -1.89 8.73 -9.17
C TYR A 92 -2.60 7.87 -8.14
N GLY A 93 -2.81 8.39 -6.92
CA GLY A 93 -3.49 7.65 -5.86
C GLY A 93 -4.94 7.31 -6.18
N GLN A 94 -5.65 8.19 -6.90
CA GLN A 94 -7.07 8.03 -7.17
C GLN A 94 -7.38 7.16 -8.39
N PHE A 95 -6.57 7.23 -9.45
CA PHE A 95 -6.89 6.56 -10.73
C PHE A 95 -5.85 5.54 -11.16
N ILE A 96 -4.57 5.89 -11.10
CA ILE A 96 -3.50 5.06 -11.69
C ILE A 96 -3.18 3.87 -10.79
N TYR A 97 -3.09 4.10 -9.49
CA TYR A 97 -2.71 3.10 -8.50
C TYR A 97 -3.70 1.91 -8.42
N PRO A 98 -5.03 2.11 -8.28
CA PRO A 98 -5.97 0.98 -8.22
C PRO A 98 -5.99 0.14 -9.52
N GLU A 99 -5.90 0.78 -10.68
CA GLU A 99 -5.85 0.07 -11.97
C GLU A 99 -4.53 -0.70 -12.14
N ALA A 100 -3.40 -0.08 -11.83
CA ALA A 100 -2.09 -0.73 -11.89
C ALA A 100 -2.02 -1.94 -10.95
N VAL A 101 -2.55 -1.79 -9.73
CA VAL A 101 -2.65 -2.89 -8.75
C VAL A 101 -3.53 -4.01 -9.31
N PHE A 102 -4.65 -3.71 -9.95
CA PHE A 102 -5.49 -4.75 -10.57
C PHE A 102 -4.75 -5.51 -11.68
N ILE A 103 -4.05 -4.81 -12.58
CA ILE A 103 -3.28 -5.44 -13.66
C ILE A 103 -2.16 -6.33 -13.09
N VAL A 104 -1.41 -5.81 -12.11
CA VAL A 104 -0.34 -6.56 -11.43
C VAL A 104 -0.90 -7.78 -10.71
N TYR A 105 -2.11 -7.71 -10.14
CA TYR A 105 -2.77 -8.85 -9.52
C TYR A 105 -3.04 -9.98 -10.52
N ILE A 106 -3.60 -9.65 -11.69
CA ILE A 106 -3.88 -10.63 -12.74
C ILE A 106 -2.59 -11.24 -13.29
N ALA A 107 -1.54 -10.43 -13.47
CA ALA A 107 -0.22 -10.90 -13.86
C ALA A 107 0.42 -11.82 -12.80
N TRP A 108 0.25 -11.48 -11.52
CA TRP A 108 0.69 -12.31 -10.39
C TRP A 108 -0.02 -13.67 -10.40
N LEU A 109 -1.35 -13.69 -10.48
CA LEU A 109 -2.13 -14.93 -10.54
C LEU A 109 -1.67 -15.82 -11.70
N SER A 110 -1.49 -15.24 -12.88
CA SER A 110 -1.00 -15.94 -14.07
C SER A 110 0.40 -16.53 -13.89
N SER A 111 1.28 -15.85 -13.14
CA SER A 111 2.63 -16.33 -12.80
C SER A 111 2.60 -17.52 -11.83
N THR A 112 1.64 -17.53 -10.89
CA THR A 112 1.50 -18.62 -9.91
C THR A 112 0.94 -19.89 -10.54
N GLU A 113 0.02 -19.76 -11.50
CA GLU A 113 -0.53 -20.91 -12.24
C GLU A 113 0.53 -21.59 -13.12
N LYS A 114 1.38 -20.80 -13.79
CA LYS A 114 2.51 -21.33 -14.57
C LYS A 114 3.50 -22.12 -13.71
N ARG A 115 3.74 -21.70 -12.47
CA ARG A 115 4.59 -22.44 -11.51
C ARG A 115 3.93 -23.74 -11.04
N GLY A 116 2.64 -23.73 -10.74
CA GLY A 116 1.88 -24.94 -10.38
C GLY A 116 1.82 -25.96 -11.53
N PHE A 117 1.63 -25.49 -12.77
CA PHE A 117 1.62 -26.35 -13.95
C PHE A 117 3.00 -26.93 -14.28
N SER A 118 4.07 -26.14 -14.11
CA SER A 118 5.45 -26.59 -14.32
C SER A 118 5.87 -27.67 -13.31
N LEU A 119 5.53 -27.51 -12.03
CA LEU A 119 5.76 -28.52 -11.00
C LEU A 119 4.98 -29.82 -11.26
N LYS A 120 3.73 -29.71 -11.72
CA LYS A 120 2.90 -30.89 -12.05
C LYS A 120 3.38 -31.63 -13.31
N LYS A 121 3.96 -30.92 -14.29
CA LYS A 121 4.52 -31.51 -15.52
C LYS A 121 5.89 -32.15 -15.29
N GLY A 122 6.65 -31.69 -14.29
CA GLY A 122 7.90 -32.32 -13.85
C GLY A 122 7.72 -33.58 -13.00
N GLY A 123 6.55 -33.76 -12.37
CA GLY A 123 6.24 -34.94 -11.53
C GLY A 123 5.77 -36.17 -12.29
N ASN A 124 5.54 -36.10 -13.61
CA ASN A 124 5.02 -37.21 -14.41
C ASN A 124 6.06 -37.74 -15.43
N LYS A 125 7.31 -37.86 -14.99
CA LYS A 125 8.38 -38.54 -15.75
C LYS A 125 9.27 -39.35 -14.80
N ALA A 126 8.64 -40.22 -14.01
CA ALA A 126 9.29 -41.30 -13.29
C ALA A 126 8.28 -42.40 -12.96
N ARG A 127 7.75 -43.04 -14.00
CA ARG A 127 7.47 -44.48 -13.97
C ARG A 127 7.42 -45.04 -15.39
#